data_AF-A0A815SJQ6-F1
#
_entry.id   AF-A0A815SJQ6-F1
#
_cell.length_a   1.000
_cell.length_b   1.000
_cell.length_c   1.000
_cell.angle_alpha   90.00
_cell.angle_beta   90.00
_cell.angle_gamma   90.00
#
_symmetry.space_group_name_H-M   'P 1'
#
loop_
_entity.id
_entity.type
_entity.pdbx_description
1 polymer ?
#
loop_
_entity_poly.entity_id
_entity_poly.type
_entity_poly.pdbx_seq_one_letter_code
_entity_poly.pdbx_strand_id
1 'polypeptide(L)'
;FFDARGDKTFSSGPKTHEVGPPGRAKKYTSPSGWTRYGLKVLAKTEYKNDEWLHPFQHPGNWYRAFHGTGRAIKVDFGNPNANFDQTAAPVDALASIFVGGFREARVAAHGPGVYCSPNPVWLGDSAFVGAVELDTEKGMKKFKCMLQVAVNPDSVRCPTNDIWVAPKPQDIRPYGILIKDA
;
A
#
# COMPACT_ATOMS: atom_id res chain seq x y z
N PHE A 1 -0.95 -9.21 -13.89
CA PHE A 1 -0.76 -8.24 -12.79
C PHE A 1 -1.85 -8.35 -11.73
N PHE A 2 -3.13 -8.50 -12.12
CA PHE A 2 -4.24 -8.60 -11.18
C PHE A 2 -4.75 -10.03 -10.94
N ASP A 3 -5.47 -10.22 -9.83
CA ASP A 3 -6.16 -11.43 -9.41
C ASP A 3 -7.52 -11.07 -8.80
N ALA A 4 -8.59 -11.39 -9.52
CA ALA A 4 -9.95 -10.98 -9.17
C ALA A 4 -10.44 -11.55 -7.82
N ARG A 5 -9.81 -12.63 -7.30
CA ARG A 5 -10.12 -13.16 -5.97
C ARG A 5 -9.78 -12.17 -4.85
N GLY A 6 -8.88 -11.23 -5.13
CA GLY A 6 -8.54 -10.14 -4.22
C GLY A 6 -9.47 -8.94 -4.35
N ASP A 7 -10.34 -8.85 -5.35
CA ASP A 7 -11.16 -7.65 -5.58
C ASP A 7 -12.18 -7.46 -4.46
N LYS A 8 -12.38 -6.20 -4.03
CA LYS A 8 -13.34 -5.87 -2.98
C LYS A 8 -13.72 -4.40 -2.99
N THR A 9 -15.01 -4.12 -3.01
CA THR A 9 -15.55 -2.77 -2.73
C THR A 9 -15.87 -2.62 -1.25
N PHE A 10 -15.38 -1.55 -0.63
CA PHE A 10 -15.58 -1.26 0.79
C PHE A 10 -16.68 -0.19 0.94
N SER A 11 -17.94 -0.58 0.77
CA SER A 11 -19.10 0.34 0.76
C SER A 11 -19.61 0.75 2.15
N SER A 12 -19.32 -0.03 3.19
CA SER A 12 -19.68 0.31 4.58
C SER A 12 -18.68 1.29 5.19
N GLY A 13 -19.14 2.16 6.09
CA GLY A 13 -18.30 3.10 6.85
C GLY A 13 -17.05 2.47 7.49
N PRO A 14 -16.03 3.28 7.84
CA PRO A 14 -14.75 2.79 8.33
C PRO A 14 -14.92 1.94 9.59
N LYS A 15 -14.35 0.75 9.59
CA LYS A 15 -14.35 -0.19 10.72
C LYS A 15 -12.93 -0.47 11.13
N THR A 16 -12.67 -0.40 12.43
CA THR A 16 -11.37 -0.77 12.99
C THR A 16 -11.39 -2.23 13.39
N HIS A 17 -10.34 -2.95 13.02
CA HIS A 17 -10.12 -4.35 13.31
C HIS A 17 -8.77 -4.53 14.01
N GLU A 18 -8.65 -5.58 14.81
CA GLU A 18 -7.35 -6.05 15.27
C GLU A 18 -6.79 -7.07 14.28
N VAL A 19 -5.57 -6.82 13.80
CA VAL A 19 -4.91 -7.64 12.77
C VAL A 19 -3.52 -8.06 13.23
N GLY A 20 -3.07 -9.21 12.73
CA GLY A 20 -1.75 -9.77 13.02
C GLY A 20 -1.79 -11.03 13.89
N PRO A 21 -0.62 -11.49 14.34
CA PRO A 21 -0.50 -12.72 15.12
C PRO A 21 -1.17 -12.61 16.50
N PRO A 22 -1.62 -13.73 17.10
CA PRO A 22 -2.15 -13.77 18.45
C PRO A 22 -1.21 -13.13 19.49
N GLY A 23 -1.78 -12.34 20.41
CA GLY A 23 -1.03 -11.64 21.46
C GLY A 23 -0.21 -10.42 21.01
N ARG A 24 -0.15 -10.13 19.70
CA ARG A 24 0.59 -9.00 19.13
C ARG A 24 -0.24 -8.16 18.15
N ALA A 25 -1.57 -8.24 18.23
CA ALA A 25 -2.43 -7.58 17.27
C ALA A 25 -2.28 -6.05 17.27
N LYS A 26 -2.49 -5.44 16.10
CA LYS A 26 -2.50 -3.99 15.89
C LYS A 26 -3.82 -3.54 15.27
N LYS A 27 -4.20 -2.29 15.55
CA LYS A 27 -5.39 -1.68 14.95
C LYS A 27 -5.16 -1.46 13.46
N TYR A 28 -6.19 -1.73 12.67
CA TYR A 28 -6.26 -1.52 11.23
C TYR A 28 -7.65 -1.03 10.86
N THR A 29 -7.75 0.07 10.12
CA THR A 29 -9.03 0.63 9.69
C THR A 29 -9.31 0.22 8.25
N SER A 30 -10.52 -0.28 7.98
CA SER A 30 -10.94 -0.64 6.63
C SER A 30 -10.97 0.59 5.70
N PRO A 31 -10.61 0.44 4.41
CA PRO A 31 -10.59 1.55 3.46
C PRO A 31 -12.00 1.81 2.92
N SER A 32 -12.91 2.25 3.79
CA SER A 32 -14.28 2.64 3.41
C SER A 32 -14.28 3.67 2.28
N GLY A 33 -15.12 3.46 1.28
CA GLY A 33 -15.21 4.30 0.08
C GLY A 33 -14.20 3.98 -1.02
N TRP A 34 -13.32 2.99 -0.81
CA TRP A 34 -12.36 2.55 -1.81
C TRP A 34 -12.78 1.22 -2.46
N THR A 35 -12.36 1.03 -3.71
CA THR A 35 -12.40 -0.25 -4.40
C THR A 35 -11.00 -0.81 -4.49
N ARG A 36 -10.82 -2.05 -4.03
CA ARG A 36 -9.57 -2.80 -4.18
C ARG A 36 -9.61 -3.65 -5.43
N TYR A 37 -8.52 -3.56 -6.17
CA TYR A 37 -8.14 -4.52 -7.21
C TYR A 37 -7.00 -5.40 -6.67
N GLY A 38 -7.22 -6.71 -6.62
CA GLY A 38 -6.28 -7.69 -6.09
C GLY A 38 -5.04 -7.82 -6.99
N LEU A 39 -3.85 -7.83 -6.38
CA LEU A 39 -2.61 -8.05 -7.11
C LEU A 39 -2.29 -9.55 -7.15
N LYS A 40 -1.77 -10.04 -8.28
CA LYS A 40 -1.36 -11.44 -8.46
C LYS A 40 -0.03 -11.70 -7.74
N VAL A 41 -0.11 -11.98 -6.44
CA VAL A 41 1.04 -12.13 -5.55
C VAL A 41 1.38 -13.56 -5.18
N LEU A 42 0.46 -14.51 -5.39
CA LEU A 42 0.66 -15.92 -5.01
C LEU A 42 1.66 -16.66 -5.91
N ALA A 43 1.95 -16.12 -7.10
CA ALA A 43 2.93 -16.68 -8.03
C ALA A 43 4.34 -16.05 -7.88
N LYS A 44 4.53 -15.15 -6.92
CA LYS A 44 5.81 -14.46 -6.70
C LYS A 44 6.77 -15.36 -5.92
N THR A 45 7.82 -15.82 -6.59
CA THR A 45 8.81 -16.74 -6.02
C THR A 45 9.67 -16.10 -4.93
N GLU A 46 9.73 -14.77 -4.86
CA GLU A 46 10.42 -14.05 -3.80
C GLU A 46 9.69 -14.14 -2.43
N TYR A 47 8.43 -14.58 -2.41
CA TYR A 47 7.67 -14.80 -1.18
C TYR A 47 7.78 -16.25 -0.74
N LYS A 48 8.40 -16.50 0.42
CA LYS A 48 8.64 -17.86 0.95
C LYS A 48 7.38 -18.72 1.07
N ASN A 49 6.24 -18.10 1.39
CA ASN A 49 4.92 -18.73 1.50
C ASN A 49 3.82 -17.66 1.35
N ASP A 50 2.55 -18.06 1.44
CA ASP A 50 1.38 -17.17 1.40
C ASP A 50 0.73 -16.91 2.77
N GLU A 51 1.29 -17.46 3.86
CA GLU A 51 0.73 -17.36 5.23
C GLU A 51 0.52 -15.90 5.69
N TRP A 52 1.33 -15.00 5.17
CA TRP A 52 1.22 -13.56 5.39
C TRP A 52 -0.10 -12.95 4.86
N LEU A 53 -0.75 -13.60 3.90
CA LEU A 53 -2.05 -13.21 3.33
C LEU A 53 -3.25 -13.88 4.00
N HIS A 54 -3.03 -14.91 4.82
CA HIS A 54 -4.11 -15.69 5.42
C HIS A 54 -5.05 -14.81 6.27
N PRO A 55 -6.24 -15.31 6.62
CA PRO A 55 -7.18 -14.59 7.48
C PRO A 55 -6.55 -14.14 8.81
N PHE A 56 -7.13 -13.09 9.41
CA PHE A 56 -6.68 -12.56 10.69
C PHE A 56 -6.60 -13.66 11.75
N GLN A 57 -5.63 -13.54 12.66
CA GLN A 57 -5.29 -14.50 13.72
C GLN A 57 -4.51 -15.75 13.29
N HIS A 58 -4.21 -15.95 11.99
CA HIS A 58 -3.22 -16.96 11.60
C HIS A 58 -1.81 -16.59 12.14
N PRO A 59 -1.02 -17.53 12.69
CA PRO A 59 0.29 -17.22 13.28
C PRO A 59 1.29 -16.57 12.31
N GLY A 60 1.25 -16.96 11.03
CA GLY A 60 2.07 -16.38 9.97
C GLY A 60 1.53 -15.07 9.39
N ASN A 61 0.41 -14.54 9.90
CA ASN A 61 -0.25 -13.38 9.31
C ASN A 61 0.52 -12.09 9.58
N TRP A 62 0.69 -11.30 8.53
CA TRP A 62 1.31 -9.98 8.62
C TRP A 62 0.28 -8.90 8.95
N TYR A 63 0.70 -7.77 9.51
CA TYR A 63 -0.23 -6.66 9.74
C TYR A 63 -0.75 -6.10 8.41
N ARG A 64 -1.91 -5.43 8.42
CA ARG A 64 -2.45 -4.74 7.25
C ARG A 64 -2.25 -3.25 7.38
N ALA A 65 -1.86 -2.62 6.27
CA ALA A 65 -1.62 -1.19 6.19
C ALA A 65 -1.83 -0.68 4.75
N PHE A 66 -1.52 0.59 4.55
CA PHE A 66 -1.64 1.30 3.30
C PHE A 66 -0.35 2.08 3.02
N HIS A 67 0.05 2.14 1.75
CA HIS A 67 1.20 2.91 1.30
C HIS A 67 0.77 3.85 0.17
N GLY A 68 0.92 5.15 0.41
CA GLY A 68 0.61 6.19 -0.56
C GLY A 68 1.84 6.57 -1.38
N THR A 69 1.63 6.88 -2.66
CA THR A 69 2.67 7.23 -3.63
C THR A 69 2.56 8.67 -4.15
N GLY A 70 1.77 9.52 -3.50
CA GLY A 70 1.45 10.88 -3.95
C GLY A 70 2.63 11.85 -4.03
N ARG A 71 3.77 11.51 -3.42
CA ARG A 71 5.02 12.30 -3.47
C ARG A 71 6.13 11.65 -4.30
N ALA A 72 5.77 10.67 -5.13
CA ALA A 72 6.70 10.03 -6.05
C ALA A 72 7.29 11.06 -7.03
N ILE A 73 8.61 11.03 -7.20
CA ILE A 73 9.33 11.82 -8.18
C ILE A 73 10.34 10.94 -8.91
N LYS A 74 10.92 11.44 -10.00
CA LYS A 74 11.81 10.70 -10.90
C LYS A 74 12.90 9.87 -10.20
N VAL A 75 13.52 10.40 -9.15
CA VAL A 75 14.61 9.70 -8.43
C VAL A 75 14.13 8.43 -7.72
N ASP A 76 12.84 8.29 -7.42
CA ASP A 76 12.30 7.11 -6.76
C ASP A 76 12.26 5.88 -7.65
N PHE A 77 12.39 6.05 -8.96
CA PHE A 77 12.24 4.96 -9.93
C PHE A 77 13.55 4.23 -10.21
N GLY A 78 14.68 4.74 -9.70
CA GLY A 78 16.01 4.12 -9.86
C GLY A 78 16.58 4.16 -11.27
N ASN A 79 15.89 4.80 -12.23
CA ASN A 79 16.38 5.01 -13.58
C ASN A 79 16.37 6.51 -13.92
N PRO A 80 17.51 7.21 -13.86
CA PRO A 80 17.58 8.64 -14.16
C PRO A 80 17.30 8.98 -15.63
N ASN A 81 17.32 7.98 -16.51
CA ASN A 81 17.12 8.14 -17.95
C ASN A 81 15.71 7.74 -18.41
N ALA A 82 14.85 7.27 -17.51
CA ALA A 82 13.46 6.98 -17.86
C ALA A 82 12.70 8.26 -18.20
N ASN A 83 11.83 8.17 -19.21
CA ASN A 83 10.76 9.15 -19.43
C ASN A 83 9.92 9.21 -18.15
N PHE A 84 9.64 10.41 -17.69
CA PHE A 84 8.98 10.64 -16.41
C PHE A 84 7.92 11.73 -16.56
N ASP A 85 6.68 11.37 -16.30
CA ASP A 85 5.57 12.30 -16.19
C ASP A 85 5.22 12.49 -14.71
N GLN A 86 5.45 13.70 -14.20
CA GLN A 86 5.17 14.02 -12.80
C GLN A 86 3.68 13.89 -12.46
N THR A 87 2.78 14.04 -13.44
CA THR A 87 1.33 13.95 -13.25
C THR A 87 0.86 12.50 -13.10
N ALA A 88 1.53 11.55 -13.75
CA ALA A 88 1.27 10.11 -13.64
C ALA A 88 2.10 9.40 -12.56
N ALA A 89 3.13 10.08 -12.01
CA ALA A 89 4.10 9.52 -11.07
C ALA A 89 3.48 8.72 -9.89
N PRO A 90 2.36 9.13 -9.26
CA PRO A 90 1.76 8.32 -8.21
C PRO A 90 1.34 6.92 -8.67
N VAL A 91 0.78 6.79 -9.88
CA VAL A 91 0.36 5.48 -10.43
C VAL A 91 1.56 4.69 -10.94
N ASP A 92 2.52 5.33 -11.60
CA ASP A 92 3.76 4.69 -12.03
C ASP A 92 4.51 4.07 -10.84
N ALA A 93 4.51 4.75 -9.70
CA ALA A 93 5.12 4.24 -8.48
C ALA A 93 4.42 2.96 -7.97
N LEU A 94 3.10 2.84 -8.09
CA LEU A 94 2.39 1.60 -7.74
C LEU A 94 2.89 0.43 -8.60
N ALA A 95 3.01 0.66 -9.91
CA ALA A 95 3.50 -0.33 -10.86
C ALA A 95 4.97 -0.68 -10.60
N SER A 96 5.83 0.33 -10.39
CA SER A 96 7.25 0.14 -10.06
C SER A 96 7.42 -0.68 -8.78
N ILE A 97 6.61 -0.43 -7.74
CA ILE A 97 6.68 -1.17 -6.48
C ILE A 97 6.20 -2.61 -6.66
N PHE A 98 5.14 -2.84 -7.45
CA PHE A 98 4.67 -4.21 -7.69
C PHE A 98 5.70 -5.05 -8.47
N VAL A 99 6.36 -4.46 -9.46
CA VAL A 99 7.36 -5.14 -10.31
C VAL A 99 8.70 -5.29 -9.59
N GLY A 100 9.25 -4.19 -9.06
CA GLY A 100 10.62 -4.13 -8.53
C GLY A 100 10.73 -4.20 -7.01
N GLY A 101 9.61 -4.20 -6.28
CA GLY A 101 9.59 -4.11 -4.83
C GLY A 101 9.68 -2.68 -4.30
N PHE A 102 9.57 -2.55 -2.98
CA PHE A 102 9.69 -1.26 -2.32
C PHE A 102 11.13 -0.73 -2.32
N ARG A 103 11.27 0.57 -2.08
CA ARG A 103 12.53 1.26 -1.82
C ARG A 103 12.42 2.05 -0.53
N GLU A 104 13.55 2.33 0.12
CA GLU A 104 13.56 3.17 1.31
C GLU A 104 13.04 4.57 1.01
N ALA A 105 12.33 5.16 1.96
CA ALA A 105 11.82 6.52 1.82
C ALA A 105 12.97 7.54 1.78
N ARG A 106 12.89 8.50 0.85
CA ARG A 106 13.83 9.63 0.79
C ARG A 106 13.84 10.46 2.07
N VAL A 107 12.66 10.63 2.68
CA VAL A 107 12.47 11.40 3.91
C VAL A 107 12.17 10.44 5.04
N ALA A 108 13.06 10.42 6.03
CA ALA A 108 13.09 9.40 7.08
C ALA A 108 12.89 10.03 8.48
N ALA A 109 11.80 10.78 8.68
CA ALA A 109 11.53 11.51 9.93
C ALA A 109 11.46 10.62 11.19
N HIS A 110 11.13 9.34 11.01
CA HIS A 110 11.11 8.31 12.06
C HIS A 110 12.15 7.21 11.81
N GLY A 111 13.27 7.55 11.18
CA GLY A 111 14.35 6.64 10.80
C GLY A 111 14.14 5.96 9.44
N PRO A 112 15.16 5.25 8.93
CA PRO A 112 15.12 4.64 7.60
C PRO A 112 14.07 3.52 7.51
N GLY A 113 13.58 3.31 6.29
CA GLY A 113 12.64 2.24 5.95
C GLY A 113 11.52 2.69 5.01
N VAL A 114 10.52 1.82 4.86
CA VAL A 114 9.32 2.04 4.05
C VAL A 114 8.17 2.45 4.96
N TYR A 115 7.57 3.61 4.68
CA TYR A 115 6.51 4.19 5.50
C TYR A 115 5.14 3.72 5.03
N CYS A 116 4.27 3.38 5.97
CA CYS A 116 2.89 3.00 5.71
C CYS A 116 1.99 3.42 6.88
N SER A 117 0.69 3.29 6.72
CA SER A 117 -0.30 3.63 7.74
C SER A 117 -1.32 2.52 7.91
N PRO A 118 -1.77 2.18 9.13
CA PRO A 118 -2.93 1.32 9.33
C PRO A 118 -4.26 2.04 9.09
N ASN A 119 -4.24 3.37 8.89
CA ASN A 119 -5.41 4.22 8.84
C ASN A 119 -5.55 4.87 7.44
N PRO A 120 -6.46 4.38 6.58
CA PRO A 120 -6.62 4.88 5.23
C PRO A 120 -7.35 6.22 5.18
N VAL A 121 -8.05 6.61 6.25
CA VAL A 121 -8.72 7.91 6.36
C VAL A 121 -7.66 8.98 6.55
N TRP A 122 -6.81 8.83 7.57
CA TRP A 122 -5.67 9.72 7.79
C TRP A 122 -4.74 9.78 6.58
N LEU A 123 -4.39 8.63 5.99
CA LEU A 123 -3.49 8.59 4.84
C LEU A 123 -4.15 9.18 3.58
N GLY A 124 -5.42 8.88 3.33
CA GLY A 124 -6.16 9.29 2.12
C GLY A 124 -6.45 10.79 2.01
N ASP A 125 -6.44 11.49 3.14
CA ASP A 125 -6.60 12.95 3.23
C ASP A 125 -5.24 13.68 3.29
N SER A 126 -4.14 12.93 3.39
CA SER A 126 -2.78 13.48 3.36
C SER A 126 -2.24 13.68 1.94
N ALA A 127 -1.18 14.46 1.83
CA ALA A 127 -0.41 14.60 0.59
C ALA A 127 0.33 13.31 0.17
N PHE A 128 0.30 12.24 0.97
CA PHE A 128 0.91 10.96 0.60
C PHE A 128 0.06 10.17 -0.39
N VAL A 129 -1.21 10.54 -0.58
CA VAL A 129 -2.10 9.92 -1.58
C VAL A 129 -2.39 10.95 -2.66
N GLY A 130 -1.74 10.78 -3.81
CA GLY A 130 -1.90 11.65 -4.96
C GLY A 130 -3.20 11.35 -5.71
N ALA A 131 -3.73 12.36 -6.38
CA ALA A 131 -4.82 12.21 -7.30
C ALA A 131 -4.29 12.37 -8.73
N VAL A 132 -4.65 11.44 -9.61
CA VAL A 132 -4.27 11.42 -11.02
C VAL A 132 -5.50 11.64 -11.89
N GLU A 133 -5.33 12.36 -12.98
CA GLU A 133 -6.37 12.50 -14.00
C GLU A 133 -6.13 11.45 -15.09
N LEU A 134 -7.17 10.70 -15.43
CA LEU A 134 -7.13 9.65 -16.44
C LEU A 134 -8.23 9.91 -17.45
N ASP A 135 -7.90 9.79 -18.73
CA ASP A 135 -8.90 9.70 -19.78
C ASP A 135 -9.56 8.31 -19.72
N THR A 136 -10.87 8.30 -19.58
CA THR A 136 -11.66 7.07 -19.52
C THR A 136 -12.62 7.06 -20.70
N GLU A 137 -13.24 5.91 -20.99
CA GLU A 137 -14.33 5.84 -21.98
C GLU A 137 -15.50 6.80 -21.68
N LYS A 138 -15.58 7.33 -20.44
CA LYS A 138 -16.59 8.29 -19.99
C LYS A 138 -16.03 9.71 -19.83
N GLY A 139 -14.89 10.00 -20.44
CA GLY A 139 -14.16 11.27 -20.37
C GLY A 139 -13.15 11.32 -19.22
N MET A 140 -12.54 12.50 -19.06
CA MET A 140 -11.53 12.77 -18.04
C MET A 140 -12.12 12.58 -16.64
N LYS A 141 -11.44 11.79 -15.81
CA LYS A 141 -11.79 11.56 -14.42
C LYS A 141 -10.57 11.60 -13.53
N LYS A 142 -10.77 12.05 -12.30
CA LYS A 142 -9.73 12.14 -11.29
C LYS A 142 -9.88 11.03 -10.26
N PHE A 143 -8.80 10.32 -9.99
CA PHE A 143 -8.78 9.18 -9.07
C PHE A 143 -7.67 9.35 -8.03
N LYS A 144 -7.97 9.00 -6.78
CA LYS A 144 -6.94 8.75 -5.76
C LYS A 144 -6.56 7.28 -5.78
N CYS A 145 -5.27 7.01 -5.66
CA CYS A 145 -4.74 5.64 -5.66
C CYS A 145 -3.74 5.43 -4.51
N MET A 146 -3.74 4.23 -3.91
CA MET A 146 -2.72 3.80 -2.94
C MET A 146 -2.59 2.27 -2.94
N LEU A 147 -1.48 1.75 -2.40
CA LEU A 147 -1.32 0.32 -2.19
C LEU A 147 -1.99 -0.11 -0.89
N GLN A 148 -2.67 -1.25 -0.91
CA GLN A 148 -2.91 -2.03 0.29
C GLN A 148 -1.76 -3.02 0.47
N VAL A 149 -1.17 -3.00 1.67
CA VAL A 149 0.09 -3.69 1.95
C VAL A 149 -0.01 -4.56 3.20
N ALA A 150 0.79 -5.62 3.23
CA ALA A 150 1.03 -6.43 4.40
C ALA A 150 2.43 -6.11 4.96
N VAL A 151 2.56 -6.01 6.29
CA VAL A 151 3.80 -5.59 6.95
C VAL A 151 4.24 -6.62 7.99
N ASN A 152 5.52 -6.98 7.95
CA ASN A 152 6.11 -8.01 8.82
C ASN A 152 5.98 -7.61 10.30
N PRO A 153 5.29 -8.42 11.13
CA PRO A 153 5.04 -8.08 12.53
C PRO A 153 6.28 -8.16 13.41
N ASP A 154 7.32 -8.86 12.96
CA ASP A 154 8.54 -9.09 13.76
C ASP A 154 9.54 -7.94 13.66
N SER A 155 9.43 -7.07 12.65
CA SER A 155 10.38 -5.97 12.44
C SER A 155 9.75 -4.58 12.36
N VAL A 156 8.43 -4.46 12.16
CA VAL A 156 7.78 -3.15 12.03
C VAL A 156 7.98 -2.28 13.27
N ARG A 157 8.25 -0.99 13.04
CA ARG A 157 8.26 0.05 14.07
C ARG A 157 6.99 0.88 13.93
N CYS A 158 6.34 1.22 15.04
CA CYS A 158 5.13 2.05 15.06
C CYS A 158 5.38 3.35 15.84
N PRO A 159 6.10 4.34 15.25
CA PRO A 159 6.38 5.62 15.91
C PRO A 159 5.12 6.34 16.41
N THR A 160 4.01 6.21 15.66
CA THR A 160 2.70 6.76 16.04
C THR A 160 1.60 5.74 15.73
N ASN A 161 0.36 6.07 16.08
CA ASN A 161 -0.80 5.25 15.73
C ASN A 161 -1.05 5.21 14.21
N ASP A 162 -0.68 6.26 13.48
CA ASP A 162 -0.96 6.39 12.04
C ASP A 162 0.28 6.19 11.16
N ILE A 163 1.49 6.14 11.72
CA ILE A 163 2.73 5.98 10.98
C ILE A 163 3.44 4.72 11.44
N TRP A 164 3.61 3.78 10.51
CA TRP A 164 4.40 2.57 10.66
C TRP A 164 5.58 2.59 9.69
N VAL A 165 6.69 1.98 10.10
CA VAL A 165 7.92 1.89 9.31
C VAL A 165 8.36 0.43 9.24
N ALA A 166 8.34 -0.13 8.03
CA ALA A 166 9.01 -1.40 7.73
C ALA A 166 10.51 -1.11 7.55
N PRO A 167 11.41 -1.62 8.41
CA PRO A 167 12.82 -1.23 8.39
C PRO A 167 13.53 -1.62 7.09
N LYS A 168 13.09 -2.69 6.42
CA LYS A 168 13.63 -3.18 5.17
C LYS A 168 12.54 -3.26 4.10
N PRO A 169 12.84 -3.02 2.82
CA PRO A 169 11.86 -3.17 1.75
C PRO A 169 11.19 -4.56 1.64
N GLN A 170 11.86 -5.61 2.11
CA GLN A 170 11.34 -6.98 2.09
C GLN A 170 10.32 -7.27 3.21
N ASP A 171 10.25 -6.39 4.21
CA ASP A 171 9.33 -6.50 5.35
C ASP A 171 7.95 -5.88 5.05
N ILE A 172 7.68 -5.53 3.80
CA ILE A 172 6.41 -5.00 3.34
C ILE A 172 6.09 -5.54 1.94
N ARG A 173 4.83 -5.91 1.71
CA ARG A 173 4.38 -6.55 0.46
C ARG A 173 3.09 -5.90 -0.03
N PRO A 174 3.00 -5.44 -1.29
CA PRO A 174 1.73 -4.99 -1.84
C PRO A 174 0.88 -6.20 -2.19
N TYR A 175 -0.43 -6.14 -1.95
CA TYR A 175 -1.36 -7.19 -2.37
C TYR A 175 -2.65 -6.66 -2.99
N GLY A 176 -2.87 -5.35 -2.97
CA GLY A 176 -3.97 -4.72 -3.68
C GLY A 176 -3.65 -3.27 -4.04
N ILE A 177 -4.31 -2.78 -5.08
CA ILE A 177 -4.38 -1.35 -5.37
C ILE A 177 -5.78 -0.87 -4.94
N LEU A 178 -5.83 0.22 -4.19
CA LEU A 178 -7.06 0.89 -3.82
C LEU A 178 -7.25 2.10 -4.73
N ILE A 179 -8.44 2.19 -5.32
CA ILE A 179 -8.85 3.29 -6.19
C ILE A 179 -10.16 3.87 -5.64
N LYS A 180 -10.26 5.20 -5.62
CA LYS A 180 -11.51 5.92 -5.41
C LYS A 180 -11.56 7.17 -6.28
N ASP A 181 -12.76 7.65 -6.58
CA ASP A 181 -12.94 8.98 -7.18
C ASP A 181 -12.35 10.05 -6.25
N ALA A 182 -11.68 11.04 -6.84
CA ALA A 182 -10.95 12.09 -6.11
C ALA A 182 -11.83 13.29 -5.75
#